data_AF-A0A3D0X4Q6-F1
#
_entry.id   AF-A0A3D0X4Q6-F1
#
_cell.length_a   1.000
_cell.length_b   1.000
_cell.length_c   1.000
_cell.angle_alpha   90.00
_cell.angle_beta   90.00
_cell.angle_gamma   90.00
#
_symmetry.space_group_name_H-M   'P 1'
#
loop_
_entity.id
_entity.type
_entity.pdbx_description
1 polymer ?
#
loop_
_entity_poly.entity_id
_entity_poly.type
_entity_poly.pdbx_seq_one_letter_code
_entity_poly.pdbx_strand_id
1 'polypeptide(L)'
;MKKKLFFLLSALFMLALPVQAMTVTTVGKPIYLSVDGETATSGDVKFVTKDGVMRLLSKDGSKDYMSFINFDGITGQGVDYAIRDVYTTDPVMHLWEITATVGAHNKNCGYWLVGKAWDNNYVAYVTHVSFINLGFTSREWHQIRSELVNGQLLITSSHTYLPFGKKYEYEAVSTDDFRVQTFWDENSKWFGLRKIF
;
A
#
# COMPACT_ATOMS: atom_id res chain seq x y z
N MET A 1 42.67 -52.20 20.78
CA MET A 1 41.32 -51.61 20.84
C MET A 1 41.40 -50.09 20.70
N LYS A 2 41.01 -49.53 19.55
CA LYS A 2 40.72 -48.10 19.40
C LYS A 2 39.45 -47.98 18.54
N LYS A 3 38.31 -47.67 19.17
CA LYS A 3 37.04 -47.39 18.48
C LYS A 3 37.17 -45.96 17.91
N LYS A 4 37.11 -45.82 16.58
CA LYS A 4 36.96 -44.51 15.93
C LYS A 4 35.50 -44.09 16.04
N LEU A 5 35.25 -43.03 16.80
CA LEU A 5 33.97 -42.37 16.94
C LEU A 5 33.76 -41.50 15.69
N PHE A 6 32.82 -41.85 14.83
CA PHE A 6 32.40 -41.02 13.70
C PHE A 6 31.34 -40.03 14.22
N PHE A 7 31.70 -38.74 14.26
CA PHE A 7 30.73 -37.67 14.44
C PHE A 7 29.97 -37.49 13.12
N LEU A 8 28.66 -37.79 13.10
CA LEU A 8 27.78 -37.31 12.03
C LEU A 8 27.50 -35.83 12.28
N LEU A 9 27.99 -34.98 11.38
CA LEU A 9 27.63 -33.58 11.31
C LEU A 9 26.29 -33.50 10.55
N SER A 10 25.17 -33.38 11.26
CA SER A 10 23.88 -33.06 10.63
C SER A 10 23.93 -31.61 10.15
N ALA A 11 24.11 -31.42 8.85
CA ALA A 11 23.87 -30.13 8.21
C ALA A 11 22.36 -29.89 8.14
N LEU A 12 21.86 -29.00 9.00
CA LEU A 12 20.51 -28.47 8.90
C LEU A 12 20.47 -27.53 7.68
N PHE A 13 20.07 -28.04 6.52
CA PHE A 13 19.69 -27.18 5.41
C PHE A 13 18.37 -26.51 5.77
N MET A 14 18.43 -25.26 6.23
CA MET A 14 17.26 -24.38 6.25
C MET A 14 16.91 -24.09 4.79
N LEU A 15 15.98 -24.88 4.24
CA LEU A 15 15.36 -24.60 2.95
C LEU A 15 14.60 -23.28 3.10
N ALA A 16 15.16 -22.20 2.53
CA ALA A 16 14.42 -20.95 2.39
C ALA A 16 13.18 -21.24 1.55
N LEU A 17 11.99 -21.05 2.13
CA LEU A 17 10.74 -21.16 1.37
C LEU A 17 10.77 -20.10 0.25
N PRO A 18 10.26 -20.43 -0.95
CA PRO A 18 10.32 -19.52 -2.08
C PRO A 18 9.51 -18.25 -1.77
N VAL A 19 10.14 -17.08 -1.93
CA VAL A 19 9.44 -15.79 -1.97
C VAL A 19 8.61 -15.76 -3.25
N GLN A 20 7.30 -15.95 -3.12
CA GLN A 20 6.37 -15.97 -4.25
C GLN A 20 5.73 -14.61 -4.46
N ALA A 21 5.58 -14.23 -5.73
CA ALA A 21 4.77 -13.08 -6.10
C ALA A 21 3.33 -13.34 -5.66
N MET A 22 2.71 -12.38 -4.96
CA MET A 22 1.28 -12.43 -4.70
C MET A 22 0.53 -12.47 -6.04
N THR A 23 -0.43 -13.38 -6.16
CA THR A 23 -1.34 -13.41 -7.32
C THR A 23 -2.62 -12.66 -6.96
N VAL A 24 -2.75 -11.45 -7.51
CA VAL A 24 -3.93 -10.60 -7.46
C VAL A 24 -4.86 -10.99 -8.61
N THR A 25 -6.10 -11.35 -8.27
CA THR A 25 -7.09 -11.76 -9.26
C THR A 25 -7.93 -10.61 -9.77
N THR A 26 -8.28 -9.69 -8.87
CA THR A 26 -9.18 -8.58 -9.18
C THR A 26 -8.77 -7.35 -8.41
N VAL A 27 -8.82 -6.20 -9.08
CA VAL A 27 -8.84 -4.90 -8.41
C VAL A 27 -10.15 -4.19 -8.76
N GLY A 28 -10.90 -3.80 -7.73
CA GLY A 28 -12.18 -3.11 -7.85
C GLY A 28 -12.06 -1.70 -8.43
N LYS A 29 -13.21 -1.15 -8.85
CA LYS A 29 -13.32 0.26 -9.18
C LYS A 29 -13.16 1.10 -7.90
N PRO A 30 -12.51 2.28 -7.98
CA PRO A 30 -12.36 3.14 -6.82
C PRO A 30 -13.70 3.67 -6.34
N ILE A 31 -13.89 3.67 -5.02
CA ILE A 31 -14.92 4.44 -4.31
C ILE A 31 -14.21 5.65 -3.72
N TYR A 32 -14.77 6.84 -3.97
CA TYR A 32 -14.18 8.10 -3.50
C TYR A 32 -14.92 8.61 -2.26
N LEU A 33 -14.16 9.07 -1.26
CA LEU A 33 -14.67 9.76 -0.08
C LEU A 33 -13.85 11.05 0.12
N SER A 34 -14.51 12.20 0.04
CA SER A 34 -13.90 13.52 0.01
C SER A 34 -14.45 14.45 1.09
N VAL A 35 -15.72 14.25 1.50
CA VAL A 35 -16.43 15.16 2.39
C VAL A 35 -16.69 14.48 3.72
N ASP A 36 -16.61 15.22 4.82
CA ASP A 36 -16.94 14.70 6.15
C ASP A 36 -18.36 14.11 6.19
N GLY A 37 -18.48 12.93 6.80
CA GLY A 37 -19.72 12.18 6.92
C GLY A 37 -20.00 11.22 5.76
N GLU A 38 -19.22 11.26 4.67
CA GLU A 38 -19.33 10.27 3.61
C GLU A 38 -18.92 8.88 4.11
N THR A 39 -19.61 7.86 3.59
CA THR A 39 -19.35 6.48 3.96
C THR A 39 -19.30 5.57 2.75
N ALA A 40 -18.48 4.53 2.84
CA ALA A 40 -18.46 3.42 1.92
C ALA A 40 -18.50 2.12 2.71
N THR A 41 -19.09 1.07 2.16
CA THR A 41 -19.06 -0.27 2.75
C THR A 41 -18.43 -1.22 1.75
N SER A 42 -17.50 -2.05 2.22
CA SER A 42 -16.98 -3.16 1.44
C SER A 42 -16.88 -4.39 2.35
N GLY A 43 -17.45 -5.51 1.92
CA GLY A 43 -17.54 -6.73 2.74
C GLY A 43 -18.20 -6.49 4.11
N ASP A 44 -17.43 -6.72 5.17
CA ASP A 44 -17.82 -6.61 6.58
C ASP A 44 -17.30 -5.32 7.27
N VAL A 45 -16.79 -4.35 6.50
CA VAL A 45 -16.29 -3.08 7.02
C VAL A 45 -16.99 -1.87 6.42
N LYS A 46 -16.88 -0.76 7.16
CA LYS A 46 -17.35 0.56 6.77
C LYS A 46 -16.19 1.54 6.83
N PHE A 47 -16.01 2.29 5.76
CA PHE A 47 -15.15 3.46 5.71
C PHE A 47 -16.00 4.69 5.98
N VAL A 48 -15.50 5.61 6.80
CA VAL A 48 -16.14 6.89 7.06
C VAL A 48 -15.10 8.00 7.10
N THR A 49 -15.39 9.12 6.47
CA THR A 49 -14.64 10.36 6.65
C THR A 49 -15.23 11.14 7.82
N LYS A 50 -14.40 11.48 8.80
CA LYS A 50 -14.83 12.29 9.94
C LYS A 50 -13.68 13.17 10.41
N ASP A 51 -13.96 14.46 10.56
CA ASP A 51 -12.99 15.47 11.00
C ASP A 51 -11.76 15.53 10.07
N GLY A 52 -11.97 15.34 8.76
CA GLY A 52 -10.90 15.31 7.75
C GLY A 52 -10.04 14.04 7.75
N VAL A 53 -10.42 13.01 8.51
CA VAL A 53 -9.70 11.74 8.60
C VAL A 53 -10.62 10.59 8.23
N MET A 54 -10.18 9.76 7.28
CA MET A 54 -10.87 8.51 6.99
C MET A 54 -10.59 7.46 8.07
N ARG A 55 -11.61 6.71 8.46
CA ARG A 55 -11.53 5.61 9.42
C ARG A 55 -12.11 4.33 8.87
N LEU A 56 -11.49 3.22 9.24
CA LEU A 56 -11.99 1.88 9.02
C LEU A 56 -12.73 1.42 10.28
N LEU A 57 -14.01 1.12 10.13
CA LEU A 57 -14.87 0.64 11.20
C LEU A 57 -15.45 -0.73 10.84
N SER A 58 -15.93 -1.43 11.86
CA SER A 58 -16.93 -2.49 11.68
C SER A 58 -18.13 -1.99 10.87
N LYS A 59 -18.79 -2.89 10.14
CA LYS A 59 -19.94 -2.55 9.28
C LYS A 59 -21.02 -1.73 10.01
N ASP A 60 -21.37 -2.14 11.23
CA ASP A 60 -22.34 -1.42 12.07
C ASP A 60 -21.77 -0.12 12.67
N GLY A 61 -20.45 0.04 12.69
CA GLY A 61 -19.75 1.19 13.26
C GLY A 61 -19.50 1.09 14.77
N SER A 62 -19.76 -0.06 15.39
CA SER A 62 -19.58 -0.27 16.83
C SER A 62 -18.12 -0.34 17.26
N LYS A 63 -17.24 -0.80 16.37
CA LYS A 63 -15.79 -0.91 16.54
C LYS A 63 -15.06 -0.02 15.55
N ASP A 64 -14.11 0.77 16.06
CA ASP A 64 -13.11 1.52 15.30
C ASP A 64 -11.83 0.69 15.19
N TYR A 65 -11.40 0.39 13.96
CA TYR A 65 -10.25 -0.46 13.70
C TYR A 65 -8.99 0.35 13.42
N MET A 66 -9.08 1.39 12.59
CA MET A 66 -7.91 2.20 12.22
C MET A 66 -8.29 3.56 11.62
N SER A 67 -7.36 4.51 11.67
CA SER A 67 -7.48 5.83 11.06
C SER A 67 -6.38 6.07 10.03
N PHE A 68 -6.71 6.76 8.94
CA PHE A 68 -5.83 7.03 7.80
C PHE A 68 -5.41 8.51 7.78
N ILE A 69 -4.41 8.83 8.58
CA ILE A 69 -3.89 10.19 8.75
C ILE A 69 -2.95 10.52 7.59
N ASN A 70 -3.21 11.59 6.85
CA ASN A 70 -2.33 12.03 5.77
C ASN A 70 -0.96 12.49 6.31
N PHE A 71 0.09 12.31 5.52
CA PHE A 71 1.46 12.69 5.91
C PHE A 71 1.80 14.16 5.65
N ASP A 72 0.92 14.90 4.97
CA ASP A 72 1.11 16.33 4.67
C ASP A 72 0.82 17.22 5.89
N GLY A 73 0.28 16.65 6.97
CA GLY A 73 -0.05 17.38 8.20
C GLY A 73 -1.21 18.36 8.01
N ILE A 74 -1.87 18.35 6.85
CA ILE A 74 -3.09 19.11 6.59
C ILE A 74 -4.20 18.43 7.38
N THR A 75 -4.65 19.07 8.45
CA THR A 75 -5.78 18.60 9.26
C THR A 75 -7.04 19.36 8.85
N GLY A 76 -8.18 18.66 8.73
CA GLY A 76 -9.46 19.23 8.31
C GLY A 76 -9.89 18.86 6.88
N GLN A 77 -10.78 19.65 6.29
CA GLN A 77 -11.36 19.40 4.96
C GLN A 77 -10.31 19.54 3.84
N GLY A 78 -10.45 18.76 2.77
CA GLY A 78 -9.62 18.88 1.56
C GLY A 78 -8.71 17.68 1.25
N VAL A 79 -8.91 16.54 1.92
CA VAL A 79 -8.29 15.27 1.56
C VAL A 79 -9.32 14.39 0.85
N ASP A 80 -9.00 14.01 -0.38
CA ASP A 80 -9.78 13.06 -1.17
C ASP A 80 -9.19 11.66 -0.99
N TYR A 81 -10.01 10.71 -0.54
CA TYR A 81 -9.65 9.30 -0.42
C TYR A 81 -10.22 8.51 -1.60
N ALA A 82 -9.44 7.60 -2.16
CA ALA A 82 -9.91 6.58 -3.08
C ALA A 82 -9.65 5.19 -2.50
N ILE A 83 -10.69 4.36 -2.43
CA ILE A 83 -10.64 2.99 -1.88
C ILE A 83 -10.90 2.01 -3.00
N ARG A 84 -10.02 1.01 -3.17
CA ARG A 84 -10.18 -0.08 -4.12
C ARG A 84 -10.06 -1.41 -3.42
N ASP A 85 -11.02 -2.30 -3.65
CA ASP A 85 -10.89 -3.70 -3.26
C ASP A 85 -9.78 -4.39 -4.05
N VAL A 86 -8.95 -5.17 -3.39
CA VAL A 86 -7.89 -5.98 -4.00
C VAL A 86 -8.07 -7.41 -3.49
N TYR A 87 -8.33 -8.34 -4.41
CA TYR A 87 -8.51 -9.75 -4.09
C TYR A 87 -7.31 -10.58 -4.55
N THR A 88 -6.88 -11.49 -3.70
CA THR A 88 -5.68 -12.31 -3.93
C THR A 88 -6.05 -13.79 -3.81
N THR A 89 -5.24 -14.65 -4.42
CA THR A 89 -5.45 -16.12 -4.39
C THR A 89 -4.38 -16.88 -3.62
N ASP A 90 -3.20 -16.30 -3.48
CA ASP A 90 -2.12 -16.87 -2.70
C ASP A 90 -1.34 -15.75 -1.97
N PRO A 91 -1.55 -15.59 -0.66
CA PRO A 91 -2.65 -16.18 0.13
C PRO A 91 -4.02 -15.64 -0.33
N VAL A 92 -5.13 -16.29 0.04
CA VAL A 92 -6.48 -15.77 -0.22
C VAL A 92 -6.78 -14.63 0.74
N MET A 93 -6.82 -13.39 0.24
CA MET A 93 -7.10 -12.19 1.03
C MET A 93 -8.06 -11.27 0.31
N HIS A 94 -8.81 -10.53 1.12
CA HIS A 94 -9.49 -9.31 0.71
C HIS A 94 -8.73 -8.14 1.35
N LEU A 95 -8.14 -7.33 0.49
CA LEU A 95 -7.37 -6.15 0.85
C LEU A 95 -8.09 -4.90 0.34
N TRP A 96 -7.73 -3.75 0.91
CA TRP A 96 -8.11 -2.44 0.40
C TRP A 96 -6.86 -1.64 0.10
N GLU A 97 -6.70 -1.27 -1.16
CA GLU A 97 -5.80 -0.20 -1.54
C GLU A 97 -6.49 1.14 -1.31
N ILE A 98 -5.82 2.01 -0.57
CA ILE A 98 -6.31 3.33 -0.20
C ILE A 98 -5.26 4.34 -0.63
N THR A 99 -5.64 5.30 -1.47
CA THR A 99 -4.84 6.49 -1.75
C THR A 99 -5.53 7.72 -1.19
N ALA A 100 -4.74 8.68 -0.73
CA ALA A 100 -5.23 9.99 -0.31
C ALA A 100 -4.51 11.08 -1.09
N THR A 101 -5.25 12.10 -1.51
CA THR A 101 -4.73 13.25 -2.26
C THR A 101 -5.26 14.57 -1.73
N VAL A 102 -4.50 15.66 -1.94
CA VAL A 102 -4.88 17.03 -1.55
C VAL A 102 -4.67 18.02 -2.70
N GLY A 103 -5.52 19.05 -2.72
CA GLY A 103 -5.39 20.21 -3.60
C GLY A 103 -5.72 19.95 -5.07
N ALA A 104 -5.71 21.01 -5.87
CA ALA A 104 -6.21 21.04 -7.25
C ALA A 104 -5.44 20.18 -8.28
N HIS A 105 -4.44 19.40 -7.86
CA HIS A 105 -3.61 18.57 -8.74
C HIS A 105 -3.37 17.16 -8.17
N ASN A 106 -4.21 16.72 -7.22
CA ASN A 106 -4.13 15.39 -6.62
C ASN A 106 -2.73 15.06 -6.10
N LYS A 107 -2.10 15.98 -5.36
CA LYS A 107 -0.82 15.67 -4.69
C LYS A 107 -1.08 14.50 -3.75
N ASN A 108 -0.31 13.42 -3.86
CA ASN A 108 -0.46 12.30 -2.93
C ASN A 108 -0.08 12.76 -1.51
N CYS A 109 -0.96 12.48 -0.55
CA CYS A 109 -0.75 12.71 0.87
C CYS A 109 -0.99 11.45 1.71
N GLY A 110 -1.21 10.30 1.05
CA GLY A 110 -1.37 9.02 1.72
C GLY A 110 -1.44 7.83 0.77
N TYR A 111 -0.92 6.70 1.25
CA TYR A 111 -1.05 5.39 0.62
C TYR A 111 -1.11 4.33 1.70
N TRP A 112 -2.06 3.40 1.58
CA TRP A 112 -2.17 2.21 2.42
C TRP A 112 -2.62 1.01 1.60
N LEU A 113 -2.05 -0.16 1.88
CA LEU A 113 -2.60 -1.46 1.52
C LEU A 113 -2.99 -2.17 2.80
N VAL A 114 -4.30 -2.34 3.03
CA VAL A 114 -4.87 -2.76 4.32
C VAL A 114 -5.56 -4.10 4.17
N GLY A 115 -5.51 -4.94 5.19
CA GLY A 115 -6.26 -6.19 5.24
C GLY A 115 -6.32 -6.77 6.65
N LYS A 116 -6.97 -7.92 6.79
CA LYS A 116 -6.90 -8.72 8.02
C LYS A 116 -5.60 -9.52 8.04
N ALA A 117 -4.87 -9.42 9.15
CA ALA A 117 -3.77 -10.30 9.48
C ALA A 117 -4.27 -11.68 9.92
N TRP A 118 -3.33 -12.61 10.10
CA TRP A 118 -3.59 -14.00 10.51
C TRP A 118 -4.28 -14.11 11.88
N ASP A 119 -4.19 -13.07 12.72
CA ASP A 119 -4.83 -12.96 14.03
C ASP A 119 -6.20 -12.26 13.97
N ASN A 120 -6.74 -12.03 12.77
CA ASN A 120 -7.97 -11.29 12.48
C ASN A 120 -7.97 -9.80 12.83
N ASN A 121 -6.83 -9.21 13.20
CA ASN A 121 -6.72 -7.76 13.35
C ASN A 121 -6.51 -7.08 12.00
N TYR A 122 -7.06 -5.88 11.82
CA TYR A 122 -6.78 -5.07 10.64
C TYR A 122 -5.40 -4.43 10.74
N VAL A 123 -4.61 -4.60 9.69
CA VAL A 123 -3.25 -4.06 9.60
C VAL A 123 -3.04 -3.33 8.28
N ALA A 124 -2.22 -2.28 8.31
CA ALA A 124 -1.71 -1.63 7.11
C ALA A 124 -0.39 -2.29 6.73
N TYR A 125 -0.44 -3.19 5.75
CA TYR A 125 0.71 -3.95 5.28
C TYR A 125 1.75 -3.11 4.58
N VAL A 126 1.29 -2.19 3.73
CA VAL A 126 2.12 -1.22 3.02
C VAL A 126 1.58 0.16 3.37
N THR A 127 2.48 1.09 3.67
CA THR A 127 2.17 2.50 3.86
C THR A 127 3.13 3.36 3.04
N HIS A 128 2.89 4.66 2.95
CA HIS A 128 3.86 5.59 2.35
C HIS A 128 5.28 5.45 2.93
N VAL A 129 5.42 5.13 4.23
CA VAL A 129 6.72 4.93 4.89
C VAL A 129 7.49 3.76 4.28
N SER A 130 6.77 2.73 3.80
CA SER A 130 7.37 1.58 3.13
C SER A 130 8.13 1.96 1.85
N PHE A 131 7.84 3.13 1.26
CA PHE A 131 8.46 3.60 0.03
C PHE A 131 9.66 4.55 0.25
N ILE A 132 9.95 4.97 1.48
CA ILE A 132 11.02 5.95 1.74
C ILE A 132 12.38 5.46 1.22
N ASN A 133 12.72 4.20 1.50
CA ASN A 133 13.98 3.59 1.01
C ASN A 133 13.99 3.31 -0.50
N LEU A 134 12.87 3.54 -1.19
CA LEU A 134 12.71 3.35 -2.63
C LEU A 134 12.78 4.67 -3.40
N GLY A 135 12.92 5.81 -2.69
CA GLY A 135 13.01 7.14 -3.27
C GLY A 135 11.80 8.04 -3.00
N PHE A 136 10.80 7.58 -2.24
CA PHE A 136 9.65 8.42 -1.90
C PHE A 136 10.03 9.51 -0.90
N THR A 137 9.63 10.76 -1.15
CA THR A 137 9.83 11.87 -0.21
C THR A 137 8.51 12.57 0.11
N SER A 138 8.09 12.57 1.38
CA SER A 138 6.77 13.12 1.76
C SER A 138 6.64 14.64 1.59
N ARG A 139 7.77 15.36 1.45
CA ARG A 139 7.79 16.82 1.32
C ARG A 139 7.67 17.30 -0.12
N GLU A 140 7.92 16.43 -1.09
CA GLU A 140 7.83 16.78 -2.50
C GLU A 140 6.49 16.36 -3.07
N TRP A 141 6.17 16.94 -4.22
CA TRP A 141 4.96 16.56 -4.93
C TRP A 141 5.20 15.21 -5.60
N HIS A 142 4.42 14.21 -5.19
CA HIS A 142 4.40 12.91 -5.85
C HIS A 142 2.96 12.51 -6.18
N GLN A 143 2.82 11.70 -7.22
CA GLN A 143 1.62 10.96 -7.54
C GLN A 143 1.91 9.47 -7.47
N ILE A 144 1.21 8.79 -6.57
CA ILE A 144 1.24 7.33 -6.47
C ILE A 144 0.07 6.78 -7.29
N ARG A 145 0.37 5.84 -8.18
CA ARG A 145 -0.60 5.09 -8.96
C ARG A 145 -0.32 3.62 -8.83
N SER A 146 -1.35 2.81 -9.04
CA SER A 146 -1.18 1.37 -9.11
C SER A 146 -1.96 0.76 -10.26
N GLU A 147 -1.45 -0.37 -10.72
CA GLU A 147 -2.04 -1.15 -11.78
C GLU A 147 -1.87 -2.65 -11.54
N LEU A 148 -2.81 -3.42 -12.08
CA LEU A 148 -2.73 -4.87 -12.09
C LEU A 148 -2.11 -5.31 -13.42
N VAL A 149 -0.91 -5.87 -13.38
CA VAL A 149 -0.21 -6.39 -14.56
C VAL A 149 0.14 -7.85 -14.32
N ASN A 150 -0.38 -8.75 -15.16
CA ASN A 150 -0.11 -10.20 -15.08
C ASN A 150 -0.33 -10.79 -13.67
N GLY A 151 -1.41 -10.38 -13.00
CA GLY A 151 -1.72 -10.85 -11.65
C GLY A 151 -0.88 -10.22 -10.54
N GLN A 152 -0.12 -9.16 -10.82
CA GLN A 152 0.71 -8.47 -9.83
C GLN A 152 0.22 -7.04 -9.63
N LEU A 153 0.08 -6.61 -8.38
CA LEU A 153 -0.17 -5.21 -8.05
C LEU A 153 1.15 -4.45 -8.07
N LEU A 154 1.30 -3.60 -9.08
CA LEU A 154 2.45 -2.75 -9.29
C LEU A 154 2.11 -1.33 -8.84
N ILE A 155 2.99 -0.73 -8.05
CA ILE A 155 2.83 0.62 -7.50
C ILE A 155 3.95 1.48 -8.07
N THR A 156 3.59 2.62 -8.64
CA THR A 156 4.53 3.56 -9.24
C THR A 156 4.36 4.90 -8.56
N SER A 157 5.46 5.50 -8.13
CA SER A 157 5.51 6.91 -7.75
C SER A 157 6.12 7.71 -8.89
N SER A 158 5.57 8.90 -9.13
CA SER A 158 6.08 9.83 -10.12
C SER A 158 6.01 11.26 -9.57
N HIS A 159 6.93 12.11 -9.98
CA HIS A 159 6.87 13.54 -9.73
C HIS A 159 6.85 14.32 -11.04
N THR A 160 6.28 15.52 -10.98
CA THR A 160 6.25 16.46 -12.10
C THR A 160 7.08 17.67 -11.73
N TYR A 161 8.00 18.06 -12.60
CA TYR A 161 8.88 19.21 -12.40
C TYR A 161 8.99 20.05 -13.67
N LEU A 162 9.36 21.32 -13.51
CA LEU A 162 9.63 22.21 -14.62
C LEU A 162 11.13 22.14 -14.97
N PRO A 163 11.52 21.68 -16.18
CA PRO A 163 12.92 21.59 -16.54
C PRO A 163 13.62 22.97 -16.53
N PHE A 164 14.94 22.97 -16.31
CA PHE A 164 15.72 24.20 -16.30
C PHE A 164 15.52 25.02 -17.59
N GLY A 165 15.25 26.31 -17.43
CA GLY A 165 15.00 27.24 -18.54
C GLY A 165 13.55 27.25 -19.06
N LYS A 166 12.67 26.38 -18.56
CA LYS A 166 11.23 26.42 -18.86
C LYS A 166 10.48 27.32 -17.88
N LYS A 167 9.33 27.84 -18.30
CA LYS A 167 8.57 28.85 -17.53
C LYS A 167 7.09 28.54 -17.37
N TYR A 168 6.52 27.68 -18.21
CA TYR A 168 5.09 27.43 -18.21
C TYR A 168 4.78 25.98 -17.82
N GLU A 169 3.66 25.76 -17.12
CA GLU A 169 3.26 24.43 -16.62
C GLU A 169 3.06 23.39 -17.74
N TYR A 170 2.65 23.80 -18.94
CA TYR A 170 2.54 22.88 -20.08
C TYR A 170 3.90 22.34 -20.57
N GLU A 171 5.01 22.93 -20.10
CA GLU A 171 6.37 22.46 -20.34
C GLU A 171 6.90 21.57 -19.21
N ALA A 172 6.08 21.32 -18.18
CA ALA A 172 6.45 20.42 -17.11
C ALA A 172 6.58 18.98 -17.61
N VAL A 173 7.53 18.26 -17.03
CA VAL A 173 7.84 16.87 -17.36
C VAL A 173 7.54 16.02 -16.14
N SER A 174 6.85 14.90 -16.35
CA SER A 174 6.68 13.86 -15.33
C SER A 174 7.75 12.79 -15.48
N THR A 175 8.32 12.37 -14.36
CA THR A 175 9.26 11.25 -14.30
C THR A 175 8.86 10.30 -13.17
N ASP A 176 9.09 9.01 -13.38
CA ASP A 176 8.86 8.00 -12.35
C ASP A 176 10.02 8.03 -11.35
N ASP A 177 9.70 7.99 -10.05
CA ASP A 177 10.65 7.89 -8.94
C ASP A 177 11.11 6.44 -8.75
N PHE A 178 10.11 5.55 -8.76
CA PHE A 178 10.28 4.12 -8.62
C PHE A 178 9.04 3.40 -9.14
N ARG A 179 9.24 2.14 -9.47
CA ARG A 179 8.16 1.17 -9.62
C ARG A 179 8.46 -0.06 -8.79
N VAL A 180 7.46 -0.52 -8.03
CA VAL A 180 7.61 -1.66 -7.11
C VAL A 180 6.52 -2.68 -7.32
N GLN A 181 6.89 -3.94 -7.17
CA GLN A 181 5.97 -5.06 -7.08
C GLN A 181 5.72 -5.40 -5.61
N THR A 182 4.45 -5.51 -5.23
CA THR A 182 4.05 -6.09 -3.94
C THR A 182 4.11 -7.63 -4.03
N PHE A 183 4.70 -8.27 -3.02
CA PHE A 183 4.75 -9.73 -2.95
C PHE A 183 4.49 -10.22 -1.53
N TRP A 184 3.96 -11.44 -1.39
CA TRP A 184 3.74 -12.05 -0.09
C TRP A 184 5.00 -12.78 0.37
N ASP A 185 5.48 -12.49 1.57
CA ASP A 185 6.52 -13.27 2.24
C ASP A 185 5.89 -14.22 3.26
N GLU A 186 5.90 -15.51 2.92
CA GLU A 186 5.30 -16.56 3.72
C GLU A 186 5.98 -16.75 5.08
N ASN A 187 7.27 -16.38 5.21
CA ASN A 187 8.01 -16.53 6.47
C ASN A 187 7.61 -15.46 7.49
N SER A 188 7.47 -14.20 7.03
CA SER A 188 7.09 -13.07 7.89
C SER A 188 5.58 -12.89 7.99
N LYS A 189 4.79 -13.57 7.14
CA LYS A 189 3.35 -13.37 7.01
C LYS A 189 3.03 -11.89 6.74
N TRP A 190 3.83 -11.29 5.85
CA TRP A 190 3.78 -9.86 5.55
C TRP A 190 4.01 -9.60 4.06
N PHE A 191 3.69 -8.38 3.61
CA PHE A 191 3.99 -7.93 2.26
C PHE A 191 5.38 -7.31 2.16
N GLY A 192 6.18 -7.84 1.24
CA GLY A 192 7.42 -7.22 0.80
C GLY A 192 7.22 -6.35 -0.44
N LEU A 193 8.18 -5.44 -0.66
CA LEU A 193 8.26 -4.59 -1.84
C LEU A 193 9.53 -4.92 -2.62
N ARG A 194 9.39 -5.25 -3.91
CA ARG A 194 10.50 -5.47 -4.82
C ARG A 194 10.59 -4.32 -5.81
N LYS A 195 11.67 -3.54 -5.77
CA LYS A 195 11.93 -2.50 -6.76
C LYS A 195 12.15 -3.12 -8.14
N ILE A 196 11.51 -2.55 -9.15
CA ILE A 196 11.63 -2.93 -10.56
C ILE A 196 12.64 -1.99 -11.25
N PHE A 197 12.51 -0.68 -10.99
CA PHE A 197 13.48 0.35 -11.35
C PHE A 197 13.45 1.49 -10.33
#